data_AF-A0A2V5KHE6-F1
#
_entry.id   AF-A0A2V5KHE6-F1
#
_cell.length_a   1.000
_cell.length_b   1.000
_cell.length_c   1.000
_cell.angle_alpha   90.00
_cell.angle_beta   90.00
_cell.angle_gamma   90.00
#
_symmetry.space_group_name_H-M   'P 1'
#
loop_
_entity.id
_entity.type
_entity.pdbx_description
1 polymer ?
#
loop_
_entity_poly.entity_id
_entity_poly.type
_entity_poly.pdbx_seq_one_letter_code
_entity_poly.pdbx_strand_id
1 'polypeptide(L)'
;MDMLDPSADEIRDWGNSVIQFMTDYLGDLRARPVYRHTSSHEIRSGLDATLPIEGTDFDSLLKVFCDTIVPFSRQNAHPRMFGYVQSPGIPIAALADLLASTLNANLTIWRSAPAPVELERLTVDWIRQILGVNTGAGGLFVSGGSMANLIGIAMARQKRKRQCVLHRRGRALQDSDGRSHCKNQCRH
;
A
#
# COMPACT_ATOMS: atom_id res chain seq x y z
N MET A 1 21.20 18.63 20.87
CA MET A 1 20.96 17.61 19.82
C MET A 1 19.48 17.74 19.48
N ASP A 2 19.16 18.25 18.30
CA ASP A 2 17.76 18.40 17.86
C ASP A 2 17.36 17.12 17.13
N MET A 3 16.43 16.34 17.69
CA MET A 3 15.99 15.07 17.11
C MET A 3 15.29 15.26 15.76
N LEU A 4 14.86 16.48 15.44
CA LEU A 4 14.26 16.83 14.14
C LEU A 4 15.30 17.09 13.04
N ASP A 5 16.57 17.26 13.40
CA ASP A 5 17.69 17.44 12.47
C ASP A 5 18.90 16.58 12.88
N PRO A 6 18.78 15.24 12.77
CA PRO A 6 19.83 14.32 13.20
C PRO A 6 21.04 14.33 12.27
N SER A 7 22.22 14.10 12.85
CA SER A 7 23.44 13.88 12.09
C SER A 7 23.43 12.55 11.34
N ALA A 8 24.29 12.43 10.32
CA ALA A 8 24.42 11.19 9.55
C ALA A 8 24.86 9.99 10.41
N ASP A 9 25.62 10.23 11.48
CA ASP A 9 26.05 9.17 12.39
C ASP A 9 24.88 8.72 13.29
N GLU A 10 24.06 9.64 13.81
CA GLU A 10 22.83 9.28 14.53
C GLU A 10 21.87 8.46 13.66
N ILE A 11 21.63 8.89 12.41
CA ILE A 11 20.78 8.14 11.47
C ILE A 11 21.34 6.72 11.25
N ARG A 12 22.67 6.59 11.13
CA ARG A 12 23.32 5.29 10.94
C ARG A 12 23.13 4.40 12.17
N ASP A 13 23.32 4.95 13.36
CA ASP A 13 23.18 4.21 14.61
C ASP A 13 21.73 3.74 14.82
N TRP A 14 20.75 4.61 14.59
CA TRP A 14 19.33 4.24 14.64
C TRP A 14 18.99 3.16 13.61
N GLY A 15 19.47 3.33 12.37
CA GLY A 15 19.31 2.35 11.30
C GLY A 15 19.87 0.98 11.69
N ASN A 16 21.08 0.94 12.26
CA ASN A 16 21.69 -0.30 12.74
C ASN A 16 20.86 -0.97 13.83
N SER A 17 20.35 -0.20 14.80
CA SER A 17 19.48 -0.71 15.87
C SER A 17 18.19 -1.33 15.31
N VAL A 18 17.57 -0.70 14.31
CA VAL A 18 16.35 -1.24 13.65
C VAL A 18 16.65 -2.49 12.84
N ILE A 19 17.77 -2.52 12.10
CA ILE A 19 18.17 -3.70 11.32
C ILE A 19 18.51 -4.88 12.24
N GLN A 20 19.17 -4.62 13.38
CA GLN A 20 19.42 -5.63 14.40
C GLN A 20 18.11 -6.19 14.94
N PHE A 21 17.18 -5.33 15.36
CA PHE A 21 15.84 -5.73 15.79
C PHE A 21 15.13 -6.59 14.73
N MET A 22 15.12 -6.14 13.46
CA MET A 22 14.47 -6.86 12.36
C MET A 22 15.03 -8.27 12.21
N THR A 23 16.36 -8.39 12.27
CA THR A 23 17.06 -9.67 12.13
C THR A 23 16.70 -10.63 13.26
N ASP A 24 16.74 -10.15 14.50
CA ASP A 24 16.41 -10.95 15.69
C ASP A 24 14.92 -11.35 15.69
N TYR A 25 14.03 -10.41 15.37
CA TYR A 25 12.60 -10.65 15.31
C TYR A 25 12.22 -11.71 14.28
N LEU A 26 12.78 -11.63 13.07
CA LEU A 26 12.51 -12.59 11.99
C LEU A 26 13.19 -13.94 12.24
N GLY A 27 14.38 -13.94 12.84
CA GLY A 27 15.10 -15.16 13.21
C GLY A 27 14.35 -16.01 14.23
N ASP A 28 13.77 -15.37 15.24
CA ASP A 28 13.05 -16.05 16.33
C ASP A 28 11.55 -16.25 16.08
N LEU A 29 11.05 -15.86 14.90
CA LEU A 29 9.62 -15.80 14.61
C LEU A 29 8.89 -17.13 14.86
N ARG A 30 9.55 -18.27 14.62
CA ARG A 30 8.99 -19.61 14.81
C ARG A 30 8.84 -20.02 16.29
N ALA A 31 9.66 -19.46 17.17
CA ALA A 31 9.62 -19.73 18.60
C ALA A 31 8.56 -18.88 19.31
N ARG A 32 8.11 -17.78 18.68
CA ARG A 32 7.13 -16.85 19.26
C ARG A 32 5.71 -17.43 19.24
N PRO A 33 4.86 -17.07 20.21
CA PRO A 33 3.45 -17.42 20.16
C PRO A 33 2.74 -16.69 19.01
N VAL A 34 1.94 -17.42 18.22
CA VAL A 34 1.13 -16.85 17.11
C VAL A 34 0.09 -15.87 17.64
N TYR A 35 -0.55 -16.26 18.75
CA TYR A 35 -1.64 -15.54 19.40
C TYR A 35 -1.31 -15.40 20.88
N ARG A 36 -1.46 -14.19 21.41
CA ARG A 36 -1.51 -13.93 22.86
C ARG A 36 -2.94 -13.51 23.21
N HIS A 37 -3.42 -13.94 24.37
CA HIS A 37 -4.57 -13.26 24.99
C HIS A 37 -4.12 -11.85 25.35
N THR A 38 -4.89 -10.86 24.92
CA THR A 38 -4.57 -9.45 25.07
C THR A 38 -5.83 -8.70 25.50
N SER A 39 -5.70 -7.80 26.47
CA SER A 39 -6.72 -6.78 26.74
C SER A 39 -6.26 -5.40 26.27
N SER A 40 -7.20 -4.57 25.83
CA SER A 40 -6.90 -3.18 25.48
C SER A 40 -6.33 -2.39 26.66
N HIS A 41 -6.72 -2.74 27.88
CA HIS A 41 -6.22 -2.12 29.10
C HIS A 41 -4.73 -2.42 29.32
N GLU A 42 -4.30 -3.68 29.18
CA GLU A 42 -2.87 -4.06 29.30
C GLU A 42 -1.99 -3.33 28.29
N ILE A 43 -2.41 -3.28 27.01
CA ILE A 43 -1.66 -2.58 25.95
C ILE A 43 -1.57 -1.09 26.28
N ARG A 44 -2.69 -0.46 26.66
CA ARG A 44 -2.71 0.96 27.00
C ARG A 44 -1.88 1.25 28.23
N SER A 45 -1.91 0.43 29.27
CA SER A 45 -1.14 0.70 30.50
C SER A 45 0.36 0.87 30.25
N GLY A 46 0.92 0.24 29.20
CA GLY A 46 2.31 0.42 28.77
C GLY A 46 2.56 1.59 27.81
N LEU A 47 1.51 2.31 27.40
CA LEU A 47 1.54 3.44 26.45
C LEU A 47 0.89 4.73 26.98
N ASP A 48 0.11 4.65 28.07
CA ASP A 48 -0.75 5.72 28.58
C ASP A 48 0.08 6.73 29.40
N ALA A 49 1.04 7.35 28.73
CA ALA A 49 1.77 8.51 29.24
C ALA A 49 1.11 9.79 28.72
N THR A 50 1.16 10.86 29.52
CA THR A 50 0.83 12.21 29.05
C THR A 50 1.73 12.59 27.88
N LEU A 51 1.21 13.37 26.93
CA LEU A 51 1.98 13.88 25.79
C LEU A 51 3.31 14.47 26.28
N PRO A 52 4.47 13.90 25.90
CA PRO A 52 5.76 14.41 26.35
C PRO A 52 6.01 15.79 25.74
N ILE A 53 6.48 16.71 26.58
CA ILE A 53 6.89 18.06 26.16
C ILE A 53 8.35 18.06 25.68
N GLU A 54 9.15 17.16 26.22
CA GLU A 54 10.57 16.99 25.89
C GLU A 54 10.80 15.76 25.01
N GLY A 55 11.86 15.82 24.21
CA GLY A 55 12.28 14.68 23.38
C GLY A 55 12.70 13.46 24.22
N THR A 56 12.51 12.28 23.66
CA THR A 56 13.00 11.01 24.22
C THR A 56 14.03 10.43 23.25
N ASP A 57 15.11 9.87 23.77
CA ASP A 57 16.12 9.25 22.91
C ASP A 57 15.57 8.04 22.16
N PHE A 58 16.18 7.72 21.02
CA PHE A 58 15.71 6.67 20.13
C PHE A 58 15.74 5.28 20.78
N ASP A 59 16.76 4.97 21.59
CA ASP A 59 16.91 3.65 22.19
C ASP A 59 15.81 3.38 23.23
N SER A 60 15.46 4.40 24.01
CA SER A 60 14.30 4.35 24.91
C SER A 60 13.00 4.11 24.15
N LEU A 61 12.78 4.76 23.00
CA LEU A 61 11.60 4.54 22.16
C LEU A 61 11.57 3.13 21.55
N LEU A 62 12.71 2.66 21.04
CA LEU A 62 12.83 1.31 20.50
C LEU A 62 12.60 0.27 21.59
N LYS A 63 13.06 0.51 22.82
CA LYS A 63 12.78 -0.35 23.97
C LYS A 63 11.27 -0.43 24.28
N VAL A 64 10.56 0.70 24.29
CA VAL A 64 9.09 0.71 24.45
C VAL A 64 8.41 -0.07 23.33
N PHE A 65 8.88 0.08 22.08
CA PHE A 65 8.37 -0.70 20.96
C PHE A 65 8.58 -2.22 21.18
N CYS A 66 9.78 -2.63 21.56
CA CYS A 66 10.13 -4.03 21.80
C CYS A 66 9.38 -4.65 23.00
N ASP A 67 9.22 -3.91 24.09
CA ASP A 67 8.64 -4.44 25.34
C ASP A 67 7.12 -4.33 25.38
N THR A 68 6.55 -3.32 24.73
CA THR A 68 5.11 -3.07 24.74
C THR A 68 4.46 -3.48 23.42
N ILE A 69 4.94 -3.01 22.27
CA ILE A 69 4.23 -3.22 21.00
C ILE A 69 4.40 -4.65 20.48
N VAL A 70 5.63 -5.17 20.45
CA VAL A 70 5.94 -6.48 19.86
C VAL A 70 5.21 -7.64 20.55
N PRO A 71 5.14 -7.73 21.90
CA PRO A 71 4.48 -8.86 22.57
C PRO A 71 2.96 -8.88 22.40
N PHE A 72 2.35 -7.73 22.09
CA PHE A 72 0.92 -7.60 21.81
C PHE A 72 0.59 -7.64 20.30
N SER A 73 1.61 -7.69 19.44
CA SER A 73 1.42 -7.78 17.98
C SER A 73 1.08 -9.21 17.54
N ARG A 74 0.18 -9.31 16.54
CA ARG A 74 -0.12 -10.58 15.87
C ARG A 74 1.06 -10.99 14.99
N GLN A 75 1.53 -12.22 15.15
CA GLN A 75 2.68 -12.72 14.40
C GLN A 75 2.22 -13.24 13.02
N ASN A 76 1.83 -12.32 12.14
CA ASN A 76 1.21 -12.67 10.85
C ASN A 76 2.13 -13.49 9.93
N ALA A 77 3.44 -13.29 10.04
CA ALA A 77 4.43 -14.04 9.27
C ALA A 77 4.79 -15.41 9.88
N HIS A 78 4.22 -15.78 11.05
CA HIS A 78 4.51 -17.06 11.68
C HIS A 78 3.95 -18.22 10.81
N PRO A 79 4.69 -19.32 10.59
CA PRO A 79 4.22 -20.50 9.82
C PRO A 79 2.95 -21.21 10.29
N ARG A 80 2.41 -20.82 11.46
CA ARG A 80 1.21 -21.39 12.09
C ARG A 80 0.09 -20.35 12.21
N MET A 81 0.26 -19.18 11.59
CA MET A 81 -0.81 -18.20 11.46
C MET A 81 -1.69 -18.57 10.27
N PHE A 82 -2.92 -19.00 10.55
CA PHE A 82 -3.91 -19.37 9.55
C PHE A 82 -5.15 -18.45 9.58
N GLY A 83 -5.06 -17.32 10.28
CA GLY A 83 -6.13 -16.33 10.36
C GLY A 83 -6.06 -15.32 9.22
N TYR A 84 -7.23 -14.91 8.71
CA TYR A 84 -7.42 -13.88 7.68
C TYR A 84 -6.80 -14.20 6.31
N VAL A 85 -7.08 -13.35 5.33
CA VAL A 85 -6.46 -13.38 3.99
C VAL A 85 -5.26 -12.43 4.01
N GLN A 86 -4.19 -12.85 4.66
CA GLN A 86 -2.96 -12.05 4.80
C GLN A 86 -1.76 -12.90 4.40
N SER A 87 -0.95 -12.40 3.47
CA SER A 87 0.33 -13.02 3.13
C SER A 87 1.37 -12.66 4.19
N PRO A 88 2.29 -13.58 4.56
CA PRO A 88 3.50 -13.18 5.26
C PRO A 88 4.25 -12.15 4.41
N GLY A 89 4.74 -11.08 5.06
CA GLY A 89 5.69 -10.17 4.42
C GLY A 89 7.02 -10.88 4.19
N ILE A 90 7.76 -10.47 3.15
CA ILE A 90 9.13 -10.94 2.91
C ILE A 90 10.14 -9.88 3.38
N PRO A 91 11.31 -10.26 3.94
CA PRO A 91 12.24 -9.28 4.51
C PRO A 91 12.73 -8.22 3.51
N ILE A 92 12.91 -8.62 2.25
CA ILE A 92 13.33 -7.71 1.19
C ILE A 92 12.28 -6.62 0.89
N ALA A 93 10.99 -6.90 1.12
CA ALA A 93 9.93 -5.89 0.95
C ALA A 93 10.01 -4.81 2.04
N ALA A 94 10.30 -5.19 3.29
CA ALA A 94 10.49 -4.23 4.38
C ALA A 94 11.69 -3.30 4.11
N LEU A 95 12.78 -3.85 3.55
CA LEU A 95 13.93 -3.05 3.13
C LEU A 95 13.60 -2.14 1.94
N ALA A 96 12.79 -2.61 0.98
CA ALA A 96 12.31 -1.79 -0.11
C ALA A 96 11.43 -0.62 0.39
N ASP A 97 10.58 -0.86 1.39
CA ASP A 97 9.77 0.18 2.05
C ASP A 97 10.64 1.21 2.78
N LEU A 98 11.73 0.77 3.41
CA LEU A 98 12.72 1.68 3.99
C LEU A 98 13.32 2.60 2.92
N LEU A 99 13.79 2.03 1.79
CA LEU A 99 14.34 2.81 0.68
C LEU A 99 13.32 3.79 0.08
N ALA A 100 12.08 3.34 -0.12
CA ALA A 100 10.99 4.19 -0.60
C ALA A 100 10.71 5.35 0.36
N SER A 101 10.71 5.07 1.67
CA SER A 101 10.51 6.08 2.71
C SER A 101 11.66 7.08 2.79
N THR A 102 12.90 6.62 2.61
CA THR A 102 14.09 7.49 2.56
C THR A 102 14.04 8.46 1.38
N LEU A 103 13.59 8.00 0.21
CA LEU A 103 13.44 8.87 -0.97
C LEU A 103 12.27 9.85 -0.84
N ASN A 104 11.26 9.51 -0.05
CA ASN A 104 10.07 10.32 0.21
C ASN A 104 9.49 10.97 -1.06
N ALA A 105 9.41 10.18 -2.13
CA ALA A 105 9.08 10.68 -3.46
C ALA A 105 7.60 11.05 -3.60
N ASN A 106 7.32 12.22 -4.17
CA ASN A 106 5.96 12.67 -4.42
C ASN A 106 5.46 12.19 -5.80
N LEU A 107 4.64 11.14 -5.81
CA LEU A 107 4.14 10.48 -7.03
C LEU A 107 2.92 11.17 -7.69
N THR A 108 2.66 12.45 -7.41
CA THR A 108 1.48 13.14 -7.97
C THR A 108 1.54 13.40 -9.47
N ILE A 109 2.74 13.65 -10.00
CA ILE A 109 2.99 13.85 -11.42
C ILE A 109 4.38 13.35 -11.77
N TRP A 110 4.55 12.87 -13.00
CA TRP A 110 5.83 12.35 -13.49
C TRP A 110 7.01 13.31 -13.24
N ARG A 111 6.82 14.62 -13.44
CA ARG A 111 7.88 15.63 -13.22
C ARG A 111 8.35 15.69 -11.76
N SER A 112 7.53 15.31 -10.80
CA SER A 112 7.86 15.32 -9.37
C SER A 112 8.60 14.07 -8.91
N ALA A 113 8.45 12.94 -9.63
CA ALA A 113 9.07 11.67 -9.28
C ALA A 113 9.27 10.75 -10.51
N PRO A 114 10.17 11.11 -11.45
CA PRO A 114 10.28 10.43 -12.74
C PRO A 114 10.71 8.96 -12.59
N ALA A 115 11.77 8.69 -11.82
CA ALA A 115 12.29 7.33 -11.67
C ALA A 115 11.30 6.37 -10.95
N PRO A 116 10.68 6.75 -9.81
CA PRO A 116 9.65 5.92 -9.19
C PRO A 116 8.42 5.68 -10.09
N VAL A 117 7.99 6.69 -10.86
CA VAL A 117 6.85 6.53 -11.77
C VAL A 117 7.18 5.57 -12.92
N GLU A 118 8.39 5.60 -13.47
CA GLU A 118 8.80 4.61 -14.48
C GLU A 118 8.93 3.21 -13.89
N LEU A 119 9.43 3.08 -12.66
CA LEU A 119 9.49 1.79 -11.97
C LEU A 119 8.09 1.19 -11.75
N GLU A 120 7.13 2.01 -11.35
CA GLU A 120 5.73 1.58 -11.22
C GLU A 120 5.18 1.07 -12.55
N ARG A 121 5.37 1.83 -13.65
CA ARG A 121 4.92 1.42 -15.00
C ARG A 121 5.53 0.09 -15.43
N LEU A 122 6.84 -0.07 -15.25
CA LEU A 122 7.55 -1.30 -15.57
C LEU A 122 7.00 -2.49 -14.77
N THR A 123 6.75 -2.28 -13.48
CA THR A 123 6.20 -3.33 -12.60
C THR A 123 4.79 -3.73 -13.03
N VAL A 124 3.94 -2.76 -13.38
CA VAL A 124 2.61 -3.01 -13.96
C VAL A 124 2.73 -3.81 -15.25
N ASP A 125 3.68 -3.48 -16.11
CA ASP A 125 3.94 -4.21 -17.36
C ASP A 125 4.40 -5.65 -17.11
N TRP A 126 5.20 -5.92 -16.07
CA TRP A 126 5.54 -7.29 -15.68
C TRP A 126 4.33 -8.06 -15.17
N ILE A 127 3.50 -7.45 -14.33
CA ILE A 127 2.24 -8.07 -13.85
C ILE A 127 1.32 -8.38 -15.03
N ARG A 128 1.21 -7.45 -15.99
CA ARG A 128 0.45 -7.63 -17.23
C ARG A 128 0.91 -8.86 -18.02
N GLN A 129 2.23 -9.06 -18.13
CA GLN A 129 2.83 -10.22 -18.80
C GLN A 129 2.54 -11.52 -18.05
N ILE A 130 2.68 -11.54 -16.73
CA ILE A 130 2.40 -12.72 -15.89
C ILE A 130 0.93 -13.15 -16.03
N LEU A 131 0.00 -12.19 -16.10
CA LEU A 131 -1.43 -12.45 -16.23
C LEU A 131 -1.89 -12.78 -17.67
N GLY A 132 -1.02 -12.64 -18.67
CA GLY A 132 -1.36 -12.91 -20.08
C GLY A 132 -2.40 -11.94 -20.67
N VAL A 133 -2.56 -10.73 -20.13
CA VAL A 133 -3.53 -9.74 -20.63
C VAL A 133 -2.95 -8.92 -21.80
N ASN A 134 -3.83 -8.41 -22.66
CA ASN A 134 -3.47 -7.67 -23.90
C ASN A 134 -2.50 -6.50 -23.64
N THR A 135 -1.62 -6.20 -24.62
CA THR A 135 -0.67 -5.07 -24.62
C THR A 135 -1.32 -3.70 -24.45
N GLY A 136 -2.60 -3.55 -24.77
CA GLY A 136 -3.34 -2.31 -24.54
C GLY A 136 -3.88 -2.10 -23.11
N ALA A 137 -3.67 -3.07 -22.19
CA ALA A 137 -4.12 -2.95 -20.81
C ALA A 137 -3.11 -2.15 -19.98
N GLY A 138 -3.60 -1.18 -19.20
CA GLY A 138 -2.81 -0.45 -18.20
C GLY A 138 -3.15 -0.87 -16.77
N GLY A 139 -2.46 -0.26 -15.81
CA GLY A 139 -2.65 -0.49 -14.38
C GLY A 139 -2.10 0.66 -13.55
N LEU A 140 -2.42 0.64 -12.26
CA LEU A 140 -1.98 1.62 -11.26
C LEU A 140 -1.94 0.92 -9.91
N PHE A 141 -0.93 1.18 -9.09
CA PHE A 141 -0.94 0.72 -7.70
C PHE A 141 -1.87 1.58 -6.84
N VAL A 142 -2.61 0.93 -5.96
CA VAL A 142 -3.57 1.57 -5.06
C VAL A 142 -3.40 1.04 -3.65
N SER A 143 -3.90 1.77 -2.66
CA SER A 143 -3.75 1.43 -1.23
C SER A 143 -4.45 0.13 -0.79
N GLY A 144 -5.22 -0.51 -1.66
CA GLY A 144 -5.81 -1.82 -1.40
C GLY A 144 -6.98 -2.19 -2.32
N GLY A 145 -7.54 -3.37 -2.07
CA GLY A 145 -8.62 -3.93 -2.90
C GLY A 145 -9.88 -3.06 -2.95
N SER A 146 -10.24 -2.39 -1.84
CA SER A 146 -11.40 -1.49 -1.82
C SER A 146 -11.25 -0.33 -2.80
N MET A 147 -10.06 0.29 -2.86
CA MET A 147 -9.77 1.36 -3.83
C MET A 147 -9.72 0.83 -5.25
N ALA A 148 -9.14 -0.36 -5.46
CA ALA A 148 -9.13 -1.01 -6.78
C ALA A 148 -10.57 -1.24 -7.30
N ASN A 149 -11.46 -1.74 -6.45
CA ASN A 149 -12.86 -1.97 -6.78
C ASN A 149 -13.59 -0.66 -7.10
N LEU A 150 -13.40 0.38 -6.28
CA LEU A 150 -14.00 1.69 -6.51
C LEU A 150 -13.55 2.29 -7.85
N ILE A 151 -12.26 2.24 -8.15
CA ILE A 151 -11.70 2.71 -9.42
C ILE A 151 -12.26 1.89 -10.59
N GLY A 152 -12.33 0.57 -10.47
CA GLY A 152 -12.92 -0.31 -11.48
C GLY A 152 -14.37 0.05 -11.81
N ILE A 153 -15.21 0.25 -10.78
CA ILE A 153 -16.60 0.68 -10.95
C ILE A 153 -16.67 2.07 -11.58
N ALA A 154 -15.83 3.02 -11.14
CA ALA A 154 -15.77 4.36 -11.70
C ALA A 154 -15.41 4.34 -13.20
N MET A 155 -14.44 3.52 -13.60
CA MET A 155 -14.04 3.33 -14.99
C MET A 155 -15.14 2.68 -15.83
N ALA A 156 -15.80 1.64 -15.31
CA ALA A 156 -16.93 0.99 -15.98
C ALA A 156 -18.08 1.98 -16.21
N ARG A 157 -18.43 2.78 -15.19
CA ARG A 157 -19.46 3.83 -15.28
C ARG A 157 -19.10 4.89 -16.33
N GLN A 158 -17.85 5.33 -16.37
CA GLN A 158 -17.38 6.32 -17.34
C GLN A 158 -17.38 5.78 -18.77
N LYS A 159 -16.97 4.52 -18.97
CA LYS A 159 -17.02 3.85 -20.27
C LYS A 159 -18.45 3.76 -20.81
N ARG A 160 -19.42 3.38 -19.96
CA ARG A 160 -20.85 3.34 -20.34
C ARG A 160 -21.39 4.71 -20.73
N LYS A 161 -21.05 5.78 -19.98
CA LYS A 161 -21.41 7.16 -20.34
C LYS A 161 -20.86 7.55 -21.72
N ARG A 162 -19.57 7.27 -21.98
CA ARG A 162 -18.94 7.54 -23.28
C ARG A 162 -19.59 6.78 -24.43
N GLN A 163 -19.91 5.49 -24.24
CA GLN A 163 -20.61 4.68 -25.25
C GLN A 163 -22.01 5.21 -25.54
N CYS A 164 -22.78 5.61 -24.53
CA CYS A 164 -24.10 6.22 -24.75
C CYS A 164 -24.02 7.54 -25.54
N VAL A 165 -23.01 8.38 -25.28
CA VAL A 165 -22.79 9.64 -26.01
C VAL A 165 -22.39 9.38 -27.47
N LEU A 166 -21.44 8.46 -27.70
CA LEU A 166 -21.04 8.08 -29.06
C LEU A 166 -22.20 7.45 -29.84
N HIS A 167 -23.02 6.62 -29.20
CA HIS A 167 -24.20 6.02 -29.83
C HIS A 167 -25.30 7.06 -30.13
N ARG A 168 -25.47 8.09 -29.29
CA ARG A 168 -26.36 9.22 -29.60
C ARG A 168 -25.84 10.10 -30.73
N ARG A 169 -24.53 10.38 -30.77
CA ARG A 169 -23.91 11.15 -31.86
C ARG A 169 -23.90 10.39 -33.19
N GLY A 170 -23.64 9.09 -33.16
CA GLY A 170 -23.74 8.21 -34.33
C GLY A 170 -25.16 8.15 -34.89
N ARG A 171 -26.18 8.10 -34.02
CA ARG A 171 -27.59 8.22 -34.44
C ARG A 171 -27.93 9.61 -34.98
N ALA A 172 -27.47 10.69 -34.35
CA ALA A 172 -27.71 12.04 -34.84
C ALA A 172 -27.06 12.33 -36.22
N LEU A 173 -25.91 11.71 -36.50
CA LEU A 173 -25.25 11.79 -37.82
C LEU A 173 -25.94 10.91 -38.88
N GLN A 174 -26.52 9.77 -38.48
CA GLN A 174 -27.35 8.93 -39.36
C GLN A 174 -28.73 9.56 -39.64
N ASP A 175 -29.27 10.39 -38.74
CA ASP A 175 -30.51 11.14 -38.96
C ASP A 175 -30.32 12.36 -39.89
N SER A 176 -29.09 12.89 -40.03
CA SER A 176 -28.78 13.97 -40.99
C SER A 176 -28.54 13.49 -42.42
N ASP A 177 -28.15 12.23 -42.62
CA ASP A 177 -28.11 11.56 -43.92
C ASP A 177 -29.42 10.79 -44.11
N GLY A 178 -30.46 11.49 -44.54
CA GLY A 178 -31.83 10.98 -44.60
C GLY A 178 -31.96 9.62 -45.31
N ARG A 179 -31.96 8.53 -44.53
CA ARG A 179 -32.60 7.22 -44.76
C ARG A 179 -32.22 6.25 -43.63
N SER A 180 -33.15 5.98 -42.73
CA SER A 180 -33.81 4.66 -42.59
C SER A 180 -34.33 4.40 -41.18
N HIS A 181 -35.58 3.96 -41.13
CA HIS A 181 -36.22 3.27 -40.02
C HIS A 181 -35.31 2.19 -39.38
N CYS A 182 -35.16 2.22 -38.05
CA CYS A 182 -35.15 0.97 -37.28
C CYS A 182 -35.71 1.17 -35.87
N LYS A 183 -36.78 0.41 -35.59
CA LYS A 183 -37.55 0.33 -34.35
C LYS A 183 -36.70 -0.19 -33.18
N ASN A 184 -37.02 0.31 -31.98
CA ASN A 184 -36.96 -0.37 -30.68
C ASN A 184 -35.94 -1.51 -30.50
N GLN A 185 -34.87 -1.25 -29.75
CA GLN A 185 -34.33 -2.21 -28.77
C GLN A 185 -33.28 -1.54 -27.87
N CYS A 186 -33.74 -0.91 -26.80
CA CYS A 186 -32.98 -0.69 -25.57
C CYS A 186 -33.94 -0.87 -24.39
N ARG A 187 -34.27 -2.13 -24.07
CA ARG A 187 -34.74 -2.52 -22.74
C ARG A 187 -33.81 -3.62 -22.23
N HIS A 188 -33.32 -3.39 -21.01
CA HIS A 188 -32.41 -4.17 -20.17
C HIS A 188 -30.91 -3.85 -20.34
#